data_AF-A0A803MTM7-F1
#
_entry.id   AF-A0A803MTM7-F1
#
_cell.length_a   1.000
_cell.length_b   1.000
_cell.length_c   1.000
_cell.angle_alpha   90.00
_cell.angle_beta   90.00
_cell.angle_gamma   90.00
#
_symmetry.space_group_name_H-M   'P 1'
#
loop_
_entity.id
_entity.type
_entity.pdbx_description
1 polymer ?
#
loop_
_entity_poly.entity_id
_entity_poly.type
_entity_poly.pdbx_seq_one_letter_code
_entity_poly.pdbx_strand_id
1 'polypeptide(L)'
;MASTLPLIFSLLALFLLLHLSPGEAVTFTITNNCDYTVWPGILSNAGIAPLSTTGFALQKGETRTLNPPSGWGGRFWGRTFCSTDQKTGKFTCLTGDCGSGKIDCSGAGALPPATLAEFTLDGADGMDFYDVSLVDGYNLAMLVAPRGGGGPNCSFTGCINDLNGACPSDLKVMSAGEDSPVACKSACDAFNTPQYCCSGAYGSPDTCKPSSYSMAFKKACPRAYSYAYDDKSSTFTCKGSPDYTITFCPSPATSQKASSSDEGTPSTSTPSSDVIMNSSMVYEGALDMSSSPSKCNHSPLIAGGFATFIAIWRLSELFF
;
A
#
# COMPACT_ATOMS: atom_id res chain seq x y z
N MET A 1 -40.86 -43.72 12.79
CA MET A 1 -39.54 -43.10 13.04
C MET A 1 -38.83 -42.69 11.74
N ALA A 2 -39.55 -42.15 10.74
CA ALA A 2 -38.97 -41.80 9.42
C ALA A 2 -39.01 -40.29 9.10
N SER A 3 -39.61 -39.46 9.97
CA SER A 3 -39.84 -38.02 9.72
C SER A 3 -38.84 -37.09 10.43
N THR A 4 -38.02 -37.62 11.35
CA THR A 4 -37.10 -36.80 12.17
C THR A 4 -35.74 -36.57 11.52
N LEU A 5 -35.31 -37.46 10.61
CA LEU A 5 -34.01 -37.38 9.94
C LEU A 5 -33.83 -36.15 9.04
N PRO A 6 -34.79 -35.74 8.18
CA PRO A 6 -34.65 -34.53 7.37
C PRO A 6 -34.69 -33.25 8.23
N LEU A 7 -35.42 -33.28 9.35
CA LEU A 7 -35.46 -32.16 10.29
C LEU A 7 -34.09 -31.95 10.97
N ILE A 8 -33.42 -33.04 11.37
CA ILE A 8 -32.09 -33.01 11.97
C ILE A 8 -31.05 -32.49 10.96
N PHE A 9 -31.09 -32.92 9.70
CA PHE A 9 -30.18 -32.41 8.67
C PHE A 9 -30.38 -30.91 8.38
N SER A 10 -31.63 -30.44 8.30
CA SER A 10 -31.92 -29.01 8.12
C SER A 10 -31.49 -28.17 9.33
N LEU A 11 -31.68 -28.68 10.56
CA LEU A 11 -31.21 -28.01 11.77
C LEU A 11 -29.68 -27.98 11.86
N LEU A 12 -28.99 -29.06 11.45
CA LEU A 12 -27.54 -29.12 11.41
C LEU A 12 -26.95 -28.20 10.34
N ALA A 13 -27.58 -28.11 9.16
CA ALA A 13 -27.17 -27.18 8.10
C ALA A 13 -27.39 -25.72 8.51
N LEU A 14 -28.53 -25.40 9.14
CA LEU A 14 -28.80 -24.07 9.69
C LEU A 14 -27.83 -23.72 10.83
N PHE A 15 -27.50 -24.68 11.69
CA PHE A 15 -26.47 -24.52 12.73
C PHE A 15 -25.09 -24.26 12.09
N LEU A 16 -24.70 -25.00 11.05
CA LEU A 16 -23.43 -24.75 10.34
C LEU A 16 -23.41 -23.35 9.71
N LEU A 17 -24.50 -22.93 9.05
CA LEU A 17 -24.67 -21.58 8.48
C LEU A 17 -24.62 -20.47 9.55
N LEU A 18 -25.10 -20.74 10.77
CA LEU A 18 -25.01 -19.81 11.91
C LEU A 18 -23.60 -19.74 12.53
N HIS A 19 -22.74 -20.72 12.27
CA HIS A 19 -21.33 -20.75 12.73
C HIS A 19 -20.34 -20.29 11.66
N LEU A 20 -20.76 -20.13 10.40
CA LEU A 20 -20.04 -19.31 9.43
C LEU A 20 -20.27 -17.84 9.80
N SER A 21 -19.50 -17.36 10.78
CA SER A 21 -19.25 -15.92 10.86
C SER A 21 -18.57 -15.53 9.55
N PRO A 22 -19.12 -14.59 8.75
CA PRO A 22 -18.31 -13.93 7.76
C PRO A 22 -17.10 -13.39 8.51
N GLY A 23 -15.89 -13.79 8.13
CA GLY A 23 -14.69 -13.12 8.64
C GLY A 23 -14.88 -11.62 8.43
N GLU A 24 -14.56 -10.81 9.43
CA GLU A 24 -14.72 -9.36 9.30
C GLU A 24 -13.91 -8.90 8.09
N ALA A 25 -14.62 -8.34 7.11
CA ALA A 25 -14.03 -7.94 5.85
C ALA A 25 -13.32 -6.60 6.05
N VAL A 26 -12.00 -6.60 5.90
CA VAL A 26 -11.18 -5.39 5.90
C VAL A 26 -11.73 -4.42 4.87
N THR A 27 -11.78 -3.13 5.21
CA THR A 27 -12.22 -2.07 4.32
C THR A 27 -11.15 -0.99 4.17
N PHE A 28 -10.82 -0.63 2.93
CA PHE A 28 -9.98 0.52 2.62
C PHE A 28 -10.84 1.77 2.40
N THR A 29 -10.57 2.83 3.15
CA THR A 29 -11.17 4.16 2.97
C THR A 29 -10.10 5.10 2.43
N ILE A 30 -10.27 5.58 1.19
CA ILE A 30 -9.28 6.41 0.49
C ILE A 30 -9.82 7.83 0.43
N THR A 31 -9.10 8.77 1.04
CA THR A 31 -9.52 10.16 1.20
C THR A 31 -8.52 11.10 0.55
N ASN A 32 -9.03 12.08 -0.22
CA ASN A 32 -8.22 13.15 -0.78
C ASN A 32 -8.39 14.45 0.03
N ASN A 33 -7.41 14.80 0.84
CA ASN A 33 -7.36 16.09 1.53
C ASN A 33 -6.51 17.13 0.78
N CYS A 34 -6.00 16.81 -0.41
CA CYS A 34 -5.28 17.78 -1.22
C CYS A 34 -6.24 18.85 -1.75
N ASP A 35 -5.70 20.03 -2.05
CA ASP A 35 -6.47 21.12 -2.65
C ASP A 35 -6.77 20.92 -4.16
N TYR A 36 -6.42 19.74 -4.70
CA TYR A 36 -6.53 19.37 -6.10
C TYR A 36 -7.04 17.93 -6.24
N THR A 37 -7.52 17.57 -7.43
CA THR A 37 -7.90 16.19 -7.76
C THR A 37 -6.67 15.28 -7.73
N VAL A 38 -6.80 14.14 -7.04
CA VAL A 38 -5.85 13.03 -7.12
C VAL A 38 -6.51 11.91 -7.90
N TRP A 39 -5.74 11.17 -8.70
CA TRP A 39 -6.23 9.96 -9.35
C TRP A 39 -5.58 8.73 -8.74
N PRO A 40 -6.18 8.08 -7.73
CA PRO A 40 -5.58 6.89 -7.14
C PRO A 40 -5.37 5.81 -8.19
N GLY A 41 -4.24 5.11 -8.08
CA GLY A 41 -3.94 3.88 -8.80
C GLY A 41 -3.84 2.72 -7.81
N ILE A 42 -4.22 1.53 -8.26
CA ILE A 42 -4.25 0.32 -7.43
C ILE A 42 -3.63 -0.81 -8.23
N LEU A 43 -2.71 -1.52 -7.60
CA LEU A 43 -2.12 -2.74 -8.13
C LEU A 43 -2.21 -3.85 -7.09
N SER A 44 -2.81 -4.98 -7.46
CA SER A 44 -2.73 -6.21 -6.67
C SER A 44 -1.46 -6.96 -7.00
N ASN A 45 -0.87 -7.64 -6.01
CA ASN A 45 0.33 -8.43 -6.20
C ASN A 45 0.10 -9.58 -7.19
N ALA A 46 1.18 -10.10 -7.76
CA ALA A 46 1.09 -11.22 -8.70
C ALA A 46 0.38 -12.43 -8.04
N GLY A 47 -0.62 -12.97 -8.74
CA GLY A 47 -1.43 -14.08 -8.23
C GLY A 47 -2.56 -13.69 -7.27
N ILE A 48 -2.67 -12.41 -6.89
CA ILE A 48 -3.77 -11.90 -6.08
C ILE A 48 -4.86 -11.30 -6.99
N ALA A 49 -6.12 -11.62 -6.72
CA ALA A 49 -7.24 -11.08 -7.48
C ALA A 49 -7.31 -9.54 -7.37
N PRO A 50 -7.57 -8.83 -8.49
CA PRO A 50 -7.68 -7.38 -8.48
C PRO A 50 -8.89 -6.90 -7.68
N LEU A 51 -8.81 -5.68 -7.16
CA LEU A 51 -9.97 -4.96 -6.64
C LEU A 51 -10.96 -4.65 -7.78
N SER A 52 -12.17 -4.22 -7.42
CA SER A 52 -13.23 -3.83 -8.36
C SER A 52 -12.86 -2.67 -9.29
N THR A 53 -11.79 -1.93 -8.98
CA THR A 53 -11.21 -0.87 -9.81
C THR A 53 -9.70 -0.84 -9.64
N THR A 54 -8.99 -0.41 -10.67
CA THR A 54 -7.52 -0.23 -10.66
C THR A 54 -7.11 1.23 -10.73
N GLY A 55 -8.07 2.15 -10.87
CA GLY A 55 -7.84 3.57 -10.75
C GLY A 55 -9.12 4.38 -10.92
N PHE A 56 -9.17 5.55 -10.31
CA PHE A 56 -10.31 6.45 -10.35
C PHE A 56 -9.88 7.89 -10.11
N ALA A 57 -10.78 8.85 -10.34
CA ALA A 57 -10.60 10.23 -9.92
C ALA A 57 -11.16 10.40 -8.51
N LEU A 58 -10.48 11.19 -7.68
CA LEU A 58 -10.90 11.52 -6.32
C LEU A 58 -10.74 13.03 -6.12
N GLN A 59 -11.85 13.75 -6.07
CA GLN A 59 -11.88 15.21 -5.93
C GLN A 59 -11.45 15.66 -4.53
N LYS A 60 -11.16 16.96 -4.37
CA LYS A 60 -10.86 17.55 -3.06
C LYS A 60 -11.97 17.21 -2.05
N GLY A 61 -11.59 16.67 -0.90
CA GLY A 61 -12.50 16.25 0.17
C GLY A 61 -13.29 14.98 -0.11
N GLU A 62 -13.14 14.37 -1.30
CA GLU A 62 -13.84 13.14 -1.65
C GLU A 62 -13.20 11.95 -0.94
N THR A 63 -14.04 10.98 -0.59
CA THR A 63 -13.64 9.70 -0.03
C THR A 63 -14.27 8.57 -0.81
N ARG A 64 -13.49 7.51 -1.07
CA ARG A 64 -13.97 6.29 -1.71
C ARG A 64 -13.57 5.06 -0.89
N THR A 65 -14.54 4.18 -0.70
CA THR A 65 -14.35 2.92 0.00
C THR A 65 -14.14 1.77 -0.97
N LEU A 66 -13.24 0.84 -0.64
CA LEU A 66 -12.99 -0.39 -1.39
C LEU A 66 -12.91 -1.58 -0.45
N ASN A 67 -13.44 -2.71 -0.90
CA ASN A 67 -13.40 -3.97 -0.18
C ASN A 67 -12.47 -4.94 -0.93
N PRO A 68 -11.27 -5.21 -0.40
CA PRO A 68 -10.37 -6.21 -0.95
C PRO A 68 -10.88 -7.63 -0.72
N PRO A 69 -10.43 -8.62 -1.51
CA PRO A 69 -10.59 -10.03 -1.15
C PRO A 69 -9.82 -10.36 0.14
N SER A 70 -10.16 -11.49 0.78
CA SER A 70 -9.42 -11.99 1.95
C SER A 70 -7.95 -12.23 1.60
N GLY A 71 -7.05 -11.87 2.52
CA GLY A 71 -5.60 -12.04 2.32
C GLY A 71 -5.02 -11.19 1.18
N TRP A 72 -5.67 -10.09 0.82
CA TRP A 72 -5.20 -9.26 -0.29
C TRP A 72 -3.82 -8.65 0.00
N GLY A 73 -2.94 -8.74 -0.99
CA GLY A 73 -1.68 -8.02 -1.01
C GLY A 73 -1.59 -7.13 -2.25
N GLY A 74 -1.10 -5.92 -2.07
CA GLY A 74 -0.96 -4.95 -3.16
C GLY A 74 -0.59 -3.57 -2.67
N ARG A 75 -0.76 -2.59 -3.55
CA ARG A 75 -0.34 -1.21 -3.32
C ARG A 75 -1.29 -0.18 -3.90
N PHE A 76 -1.30 0.98 -3.27
CA PHE A 76 -2.01 2.18 -3.67
C PHE A 76 -1.02 3.33 -3.87
N TRP A 77 -1.35 4.25 -4.78
CA TRP A 77 -0.61 5.50 -4.94
C TRP A 77 -1.53 6.60 -5.48
N GLY A 78 -1.12 7.86 -5.36
CA GLY A 78 -1.82 8.99 -5.95
C GLY A 78 -1.15 9.47 -7.24
N ARG A 79 -1.91 9.65 -8.32
CA ARG A 79 -1.45 10.33 -9.54
C ARG A 79 -1.85 11.80 -9.52
N THR A 80 -0.98 12.65 -10.04
CA THR A 80 -1.18 14.12 -10.06
C THR A 80 -0.81 14.71 -11.43
N PHE A 81 -1.29 15.93 -11.70
CA PHE A 81 -1.18 16.61 -12.99
C PHE A 81 -1.66 15.75 -14.16
N CYS A 82 -2.83 15.15 -13.99
CA CYS A 82 -3.42 14.27 -14.99
C CYS A 82 -4.30 15.06 -15.97
N SER A 83 -4.26 14.66 -17.24
CA SER A 83 -5.16 15.18 -18.26
C SER A 83 -5.50 14.09 -19.29
N THR A 84 -6.62 14.29 -19.98
CA THR A 84 -7.00 13.48 -21.13
C THR A 84 -6.73 14.29 -22.39
N ASP A 85 -5.86 13.80 -23.26
CA ASP A 85 -5.66 14.40 -24.57
C ASP A 85 -6.96 14.32 -25.39
N GLN A 86 -7.50 15.47 -25.80
CA GLN A 86 -8.81 15.55 -26.44
C GLN A 86 -8.86 14.93 -27.84
N LYS A 87 -7.71 14.76 -28.51
CA LYS A 87 -7.65 14.21 -29.87
C LYS A 87 -7.57 12.69 -29.86
N THR A 88 -6.81 12.13 -28.93
CA THR A 88 -6.51 10.70 -28.82
C THR A 88 -7.34 10.00 -27.75
N GLY A 89 -7.93 10.75 -26.82
CA GLY A 89 -8.61 10.21 -25.64
C GLY A 89 -7.67 9.60 -24.61
N LYS A 90 -6.35 9.76 -24.77
CA LYS A 90 -5.35 9.15 -23.89
C LYS A 90 -5.25 9.94 -22.58
N PHE A 91 -5.44 9.25 -21.47
CA PHE A 91 -5.23 9.77 -20.12
C PHE A 91 -3.77 9.59 -19.70
N THR A 92 -3.13 10.66 -19.26
CA THR A 92 -1.74 10.64 -18.78
C THR A 92 -1.55 11.57 -17.59
N CYS A 93 -0.68 11.19 -16.67
CA CYS A 93 -0.29 11.98 -15.51
C CYS A 93 1.20 12.33 -15.54
N LEU A 94 1.59 13.43 -14.90
CA LEU A 94 3.02 13.78 -14.79
C LEU A 94 3.73 12.92 -13.74
N THR A 95 3.05 12.61 -12.64
CA THR A 95 3.61 11.81 -11.53
C THR A 95 2.77 10.58 -11.27
N GLY A 96 3.42 9.43 -11.05
CA GLY A 96 2.74 8.17 -10.71
C GLY A 96 1.90 7.58 -11.85
N ASP A 97 2.03 8.09 -13.08
CA ASP A 97 1.30 7.55 -14.24
C ASP A 97 1.52 6.05 -14.36
N CYS A 98 0.49 5.30 -14.74
CA CYS A 98 0.59 3.84 -14.87
C CYS A 98 0.69 3.37 -16.32
N GLY A 99 0.86 4.27 -17.28
CA GLY A 99 1.13 3.95 -18.68
C GLY A 99 -0.04 3.30 -19.43
N SER A 100 -1.20 3.08 -18.78
CA SER A 100 -2.35 2.41 -19.40
C SER A 100 -3.06 3.27 -20.45
N GLY A 101 -2.81 4.58 -20.44
CA GLY A 101 -3.55 5.55 -21.26
C GLY A 101 -4.99 5.77 -20.81
N LYS A 102 -5.38 5.25 -19.64
CA LYS A 102 -6.73 5.30 -19.05
C LYS A 102 -6.67 5.65 -17.57
N ILE A 103 -7.80 6.04 -16.99
CA ILE A 103 -7.91 6.23 -15.54
C ILE A 103 -7.66 4.90 -14.81
N ASP A 104 -8.21 3.78 -15.29
CA ASP A 104 -7.87 2.46 -14.76
C ASP A 104 -6.44 2.05 -15.15
N CYS A 105 -5.65 1.59 -14.17
CA CYS A 105 -4.28 1.14 -14.40
C CYS A 105 -4.17 -0.28 -14.97
N SER A 106 -5.26 -1.07 -14.94
CA SER A 106 -5.36 -2.35 -15.65
C SER A 106 -4.21 -3.33 -15.35
N GLY A 107 -3.75 -3.38 -14.10
CA GLY A 107 -2.63 -4.24 -13.67
C GLY A 107 -1.23 -3.65 -13.90
N ALA A 108 -1.12 -2.42 -14.39
CA ALA A 108 0.14 -1.68 -14.42
C ALA A 108 0.41 -0.98 -13.08
N GLY A 109 1.68 -0.92 -12.68
CA GLY A 109 2.14 -0.15 -11.53
C GLY A 109 2.41 1.31 -11.87
N ALA A 110 2.66 2.12 -10.84
CA ALA A 110 3.12 3.50 -11.00
C ALA A 110 4.48 3.55 -11.71
N LEU A 111 4.66 4.51 -12.60
CA LEU A 111 5.96 4.98 -13.06
C LEU A 111 6.53 5.93 -11.98
N PRO A 112 7.72 5.64 -11.41
CA PRO A 112 8.36 6.52 -10.44
C PRO A 112 8.62 7.93 -10.98
N PRO A 113 8.66 8.96 -10.12
CA PRO A 113 8.48 8.89 -8.67
C PRO A 113 7.01 8.78 -8.20
N ALA A 114 6.76 7.93 -7.21
CA ALA A 114 5.46 7.78 -6.57
C ALA A 114 5.57 7.33 -5.11
N THR A 115 4.87 8.04 -4.21
CA THR A 115 4.68 7.59 -2.83
C THR A 115 3.72 6.39 -2.83
N LEU A 116 4.13 5.26 -2.24
CA LEU A 116 3.33 4.02 -2.24
C LEU A 116 2.79 3.70 -0.85
N ALA A 117 1.55 3.19 -0.78
CA ALA A 117 1.00 2.55 0.40
C ALA A 117 0.87 1.06 0.09
N GLU A 118 1.59 0.23 0.83
CA GLU A 118 1.76 -1.20 0.53
C GLU A 118 1.11 -2.03 1.63
N PHE A 119 0.48 -3.14 1.26
CA PHE A 119 -0.25 -4.01 2.17
C PHE A 119 -0.03 -5.48 1.84
N THR A 120 0.00 -6.29 2.89
CA THR A 120 -0.19 -7.75 2.86
C THR A 120 -1.13 -8.09 4.01
N LEU A 121 -2.41 -8.31 3.70
CA LEU A 121 -3.42 -8.69 4.68
C LEU A 121 -3.34 -10.18 5.00
N ASP A 122 -3.69 -10.57 6.22
CA ASP A 122 -3.68 -11.97 6.69
C ASP A 122 -2.36 -12.71 6.37
N GLY A 123 -1.25 -12.03 6.63
CA GLY A 123 0.10 -12.54 6.42
C GLY A 123 0.55 -13.51 7.53
N ALA A 124 1.84 -13.49 7.84
CA ALA A 124 2.40 -14.33 8.89
C ALA A 124 1.66 -14.15 10.23
N ASP A 125 1.33 -15.27 10.89
CA ASP A 125 0.60 -15.33 12.17
C ASP A 125 -0.77 -14.63 12.20
N GLY A 126 -1.40 -14.47 11.02
CA GLY A 126 -2.67 -13.77 10.83
C GLY A 126 -2.55 -12.27 11.13
N MET A 127 -1.37 -11.71 10.88
CA MET A 127 -1.11 -10.28 10.98
C MET A 127 -1.16 -9.65 9.59
N ASP A 128 -1.75 -8.47 9.51
CA ASP A 128 -1.56 -7.59 8.38
C ASP A 128 -0.20 -6.91 8.49
N PHE A 129 0.45 -6.71 7.35
CA PHE A 129 1.66 -5.93 7.19
C PHE A 129 1.34 -4.75 6.27
N TYR A 130 1.73 -3.55 6.66
CA TYR A 130 1.49 -2.36 5.88
C TYR A 130 2.55 -1.29 6.13
N ASP A 131 2.73 -0.43 5.14
CA ASP A 131 3.68 0.67 5.19
C ASP A 131 3.35 1.76 4.17
N VAL A 132 3.96 2.93 4.36
CA VAL A 132 4.15 3.91 3.29
C VAL A 132 5.62 3.86 2.87
N SER A 133 5.85 3.80 1.56
CA SER A 133 7.16 3.59 0.97
C SER A 133 7.54 4.71 0.00
N LEU A 134 8.79 5.18 0.17
CA LEU A 134 9.46 6.16 -0.69
C LEU A 134 10.59 5.53 -1.51
N VAL A 135 10.64 4.19 -1.57
CA VAL A 135 11.63 3.43 -2.36
C VAL A 135 11.55 3.82 -3.84
N ASP A 136 10.33 4.02 -4.33
CA ASP A 136 10.02 4.49 -5.68
C ASP A 136 9.89 6.02 -5.74
N GLY A 137 10.44 6.75 -4.78
CA GLY A 137 10.40 8.21 -4.72
C GLY A 137 9.18 8.78 -3.99
N TYR A 138 8.98 10.08 -4.13
CA TYR A 138 7.89 10.83 -3.51
C TYR A 138 7.25 11.75 -4.54
N ASN A 139 5.92 11.85 -4.54
CA ASN A 139 5.21 12.85 -5.34
C ASN A 139 4.19 13.65 -4.52
N LEU A 140 3.45 12.99 -3.61
CA LEU A 140 2.56 13.65 -2.66
C LEU A 140 2.61 12.99 -1.27
N ALA A 141 2.21 13.77 -0.27
CA ALA A 141 2.11 13.33 1.11
C ALA A 141 1.01 12.29 1.27
N MET A 142 1.28 11.25 2.08
CA MET A 142 0.36 10.15 2.31
C MET A 142 0.46 9.63 3.73
N LEU A 143 -0.69 9.24 4.28
CA LEU A 143 -0.83 8.59 5.58
C LEU A 143 -1.69 7.33 5.43
N VAL A 144 -1.26 6.24 6.05
CA VAL A 144 -2.06 5.04 6.26
C VAL A 144 -2.30 4.90 7.76
N ALA A 145 -3.57 4.77 8.16
CA ALA A 145 -3.95 4.57 9.55
C ALA A 145 -4.92 3.39 9.69
N PRO A 146 -4.61 2.38 10.52
CA PRO A 146 -5.58 1.33 10.85
C PRO A 146 -6.71 1.89 11.72
N ARG A 147 -7.89 1.29 11.60
CA ARG A 147 -9.10 1.58 12.39
C ARG A 147 -9.60 0.27 12.98
N GLY A 148 -9.56 0.17 14.31
CA GLY A 148 -9.74 -1.10 15.00
C GLY A 148 -8.46 -1.92 15.00
N GLY A 149 -8.61 -3.23 15.24
CA GLY A 149 -7.47 -4.13 15.43
C GLY A 149 -6.60 -3.79 16.63
N GLY A 150 -5.48 -4.51 16.76
CA GLY A 150 -4.50 -4.29 17.81
C GLY A 150 -3.17 -5.00 17.54
N GLY A 151 -2.21 -4.80 18.43
CA GLY A 151 -0.86 -5.35 18.29
C GLY A 151 0.21 -4.29 18.59
N PRO A 152 1.47 -4.71 18.75
CA PRO A 152 2.54 -3.83 19.24
C PRO A 152 2.87 -2.68 18.29
N ASN A 153 2.61 -2.81 16.97
CA ASN A 153 2.87 -1.77 15.98
C ASN A 153 1.63 -1.44 15.11
N CYS A 154 0.43 -1.62 15.67
CA CYS A 154 -0.81 -1.24 14.99
C CYS A 154 -1.02 0.27 15.11
N SER A 155 -0.34 1.03 14.25
CA SER A 155 -0.25 2.48 14.31
C SER A 155 -0.14 3.07 12.90
N PHE A 156 -0.25 4.39 12.76
CA PHE A 156 -0.19 5.01 11.45
C PHE A 156 1.22 4.99 10.84
N THR A 157 1.33 4.95 9.52
CA THR A 157 2.58 5.06 8.76
C THR A 157 2.39 6.10 7.66
N GLY A 158 3.46 6.79 7.26
CA GLY A 158 3.30 7.88 6.30
C GLY A 158 4.46 8.82 6.17
N CYS A 159 4.31 9.66 5.15
CA CYS A 159 5.13 10.81 4.85
C CYS A 159 4.20 12.03 4.75
N ILE A 160 4.04 12.76 5.86
CA ILE A 160 3.09 13.87 5.99
C ILE A 160 3.72 15.23 5.63
N ASN A 161 5.04 15.29 5.58
CA ASN A 161 5.79 16.50 5.24
C ASN A 161 5.90 16.64 3.72
N ASP A 162 5.89 17.87 3.21
CA ASP A 162 6.18 18.10 1.80
C ASP A 162 7.67 17.88 1.50
N LEU A 163 7.96 16.72 0.92
CA LEU A 163 9.32 16.34 0.54
C LEU A 163 9.76 17.00 -0.78
N ASN A 164 8.84 17.57 -1.57
CA ASN A 164 9.19 18.22 -2.84
C ASN A 164 10.03 19.47 -2.60
N GLY A 165 9.70 20.28 -1.59
CA GLY A 165 10.48 21.45 -1.21
C GLY A 165 11.88 21.10 -0.65
N ALA A 166 11.98 20.01 0.09
CA ALA A 166 13.23 19.53 0.69
C ALA A 166 14.04 18.57 -0.21
N CYS A 167 13.56 18.30 -1.42
CA CYS A 167 14.16 17.32 -2.33
C CYS A 167 15.59 17.73 -2.71
N PRO A 168 16.59 16.84 -2.61
CA PRO A 168 17.94 17.08 -3.11
C PRO A 168 17.94 17.49 -4.58
N SER A 169 18.83 18.41 -4.98
CA SER A 169 18.85 18.98 -6.34
C SER A 169 18.84 17.94 -7.44
N ASP A 170 19.60 16.86 -7.26
CA ASP A 170 19.83 15.83 -8.27
C ASP A 170 18.63 14.87 -8.41
N LEU A 171 17.64 14.98 -7.51
CA LEU A 171 16.45 14.14 -7.44
C LEU A 171 15.16 14.89 -7.80
N LYS A 172 15.21 16.20 -8.01
CA LYS A 172 14.03 17.03 -8.27
C LYS A 172 13.41 16.71 -9.62
N VAL A 173 12.09 16.53 -9.65
CA VAL A 173 11.30 16.54 -10.88
C VAL A 173 10.63 17.90 -11.00
N MET A 174 10.90 18.60 -12.10
CA MET A 174 10.33 19.91 -12.41
C MET A 174 9.21 19.78 -13.44
N SER A 175 8.21 20.66 -13.35
CA SER A 175 7.17 20.81 -14.37
C SER A 175 7.26 22.18 -15.00
N ALA A 176 6.95 22.28 -16.30
CA ALA A 176 6.84 23.58 -16.96
C ALA A 176 5.71 24.39 -16.32
N GLY A 177 6.01 25.64 -15.95
CA GLY A 177 5.06 26.54 -15.29
C GLY A 177 4.96 26.39 -13.78
N GLU A 178 5.78 25.53 -13.16
CA GLU A 178 5.84 25.36 -11.70
C GLU A 178 7.19 25.85 -11.16
N ASP A 179 7.16 26.75 -10.18
CA ASP A 179 8.37 27.29 -9.54
C ASP A 179 9.01 26.32 -8.54
N SER A 180 8.24 25.33 -8.08
CA SER A 180 8.65 24.30 -7.13
C SER A 180 8.66 22.91 -7.77
N PRO A 181 9.50 21.97 -7.29
CA PRO A 181 9.46 20.58 -7.73
C PRO A 181 8.05 19.97 -7.59
N VAL A 182 7.65 19.12 -8.53
CA VAL A 182 6.38 18.38 -8.51
C VAL A 182 6.52 16.98 -7.89
N ALA A 183 7.74 16.46 -7.86
CA ALA A 183 8.07 15.17 -7.28
C ALA A 183 9.57 15.10 -6.94
N CYS A 184 9.96 14.07 -6.19
CA CYS A 184 11.34 13.76 -5.82
C CYS A 184 11.64 12.29 -6.13
N LYS A 185 12.60 12.05 -7.02
CA LYS A 185 13.09 10.71 -7.33
C LYS A 185 13.75 10.07 -6.12
N SER A 186 13.68 8.75 -6.00
CA SER A 186 14.63 8.04 -5.14
C SER A 186 16.01 7.98 -5.81
N ALA A 187 17.05 7.66 -5.05
CA ALA A 187 18.38 7.46 -5.62
C ALA A 187 18.42 6.27 -6.60
N CYS A 188 17.60 5.24 -6.38
CA CYS A 188 17.51 4.13 -7.33
C CYS A 188 16.95 4.61 -8.68
N ASP A 189 15.83 5.34 -8.67
CA ASP A 189 15.23 5.89 -9.90
C ASP A 189 16.15 6.90 -10.61
N ALA A 190 16.89 7.71 -9.86
CA ALA A 190 17.77 8.72 -10.44
C ALA A 190 19.06 8.15 -11.06
N PHE A 191 19.68 7.16 -10.39
CA PHE A 191 21.04 6.72 -10.75
C PHE A 191 21.12 5.29 -11.26
N ASN A 192 20.10 4.46 -10.98
CA ASN A 192 20.00 3.06 -11.39
C ASN A 192 21.27 2.24 -11.07
N THR A 193 21.88 2.48 -9.90
CA THR A 193 23.07 1.75 -9.46
C THR A 193 22.67 0.62 -8.48
N PRO A 194 23.41 -0.50 -8.47
CA PRO A 194 23.13 -1.62 -7.56
C PRO A 194 23.08 -1.20 -6.07
N GLN A 195 23.91 -0.24 -5.68
CA GLN A 195 24.00 0.29 -4.32
C GLN A 195 22.70 0.97 -3.87
N TYR A 196 22.05 1.73 -4.75
CA TYR A 196 20.82 2.45 -4.41
C TYR A 196 19.57 1.59 -4.63
N CYS A 197 19.63 0.68 -5.61
CA CYS A 197 18.53 -0.23 -5.93
C CYS A 197 18.57 -1.53 -5.14
N CYS A 198 19.55 -1.70 -4.24
CA CYS A 198 19.74 -2.92 -3.46
C CYS A 198 19.68 -4.19 -4.32
N SER A 199 20.48 -4.23 -5.38
CA SER A 199 20.50 -5.32 -6.35
C SER A 199 21.90 -5.91 -6.55
N GLY A 200 21.98 -7.09 -7.16
CA GLY A 200 23.25 -7.79 -7.38
C GLY A 200 24.01 -8.01 -6.08
N ALA A 201 25.24 -7.48 -5.98
CA ALA A 201 26.07 -7.57 -4.78
C ALA A 201 25.46 -6.88 -3.53
N TYR A 202 24.50 -5.98 -3.74
CA TYR A 202 23.78 -5.24 -2.70
C TYR A 202 22.38 -5.82 -2.46
N GLY A 203 22.11 -7.05 -2.90
CA GLY A 203 20.80 -7.71 -2.79
C GLY A 203 20.47 -8.30 -1.40
N SER A 204 21.09 -7.81 -0.33
CA SER A 204 20.74 -8.22 1.03
C SER A 204 20.81 -7.04 2.02
N PRO A 205 20.11 -7.12 3.17
CA PRO A 205 20.20 -6.10 4.23
C PRO A 205 21.64 -5.91 4.76
N ASP A 206 22.47 -6.96 4.67
CA ASP A 206 23.85 -6.92 5.13
C ASP A 206 24.75 -6.13 4.19
N THR A 207 24.43 -6.09 2.90
CA THR A 207 25.27 -5.42 1.89
C THR A 207 24.69 -4.10 1.39
N CYS A 208 23.37 -3.92 1.33
CA CYS A 208 22.76 -2.64 1.02
C CYS A 208 22.63 -1.77 2.27
N LYS A 209 23.34 -0.65 2.32
CA LYS A 209 23.32 0.28 3.46
C LYS A 209 22.60 1.58 3.11
N PRO A 210 22.02 2.27 4.12
CA PRO A 210 21.45 3.61 3.90
C PRO A 210 22.45 4.55 3.24
N SER A 211 21.98 5.33 2.27
CA SER A 211 22.76 6.37 1.60
C SER A 211 22.42 7.75 2.16
N SER A 212 23.18 8.78 1.77
CA SER A 212 22.83 10.17 2.07
C SER A 212 21.43 10.54 1.56
N TYR A 213 21.03 10.01 0.40
CA TYR A 213 19.72 10.25 -0.18
C TYR A 213 18.59 9.57 0.61
N SER A 214 18.72 8.28 0.94
CA SER A 214 17.69 7.59 1.74
C SER A 214 17.61 8.16 3.16
N MET A 215 18.73 8.55 3.76
CA MET A 215 18.71 9.24 5.06
C MET A 215 18.02 10.61 5.00
N ALA A 216 18.13 11.34 3.89
CA ALA A 216 17.38 12.59 3.70
C ALA A 216 15.86 12.33 3.68
N PHE A 217 15.43 11.27 2.98
CA PHE A 217 14.03 10.85 2.94
C PHE A 217 13.56 10.41 4.33
N LYS A 218 14.36 9.61 5.03
CA LYS A 218 14.04 9.14 6.38
C LYS A 218 13.93 10.27 7.39
N LYS A 219 14.80 11.27 7.30
CA LYS A 219 14.75 12.45 8.17
C LYS A 219 13.46 13.23 7.98
N ALA A 220 13.03 13.40 6.74
CA ALA A 220 11.77 14.09 6.43
C ALA A 220 10.55 13.24 6.80
N CYS A 221 10.61 11.92 6.61
CA CYS A 221 9.50 11.00 6.83
C CYS A 221 9.94 9.77 7.64
N PRO A 222 10.10 9.90 8.98
CA PRO A 222 10.65 8.85 9.83
C PRO A 222 9.81 7.57 9.89
N ARG A 223 8.52 7.67 9.56
CA ARG A 223 7.54 6.57 9.61
C ARG A 223 7.23 5.97 8.23
N ALA A 224 8.07 6.22 7.24
CA ALA A 224 7.98 5.63 5.91
C ALA A 224 9.28 4.88 5.55
N TYR A 225 9.20 3.89 4.66
CA TYR A 225 10.38 3.28 4.07
C TYR A 225 11.15 4.29 3.24
N SER A 226 12.45 4.41 3.49
CA SER A 226 13.34 5.31 2.74
C SER A 226 14.21 4.62 1.69
N TYR A 227 14.37 3.29 1.80
CA TYR A 227 15.07 2.40 0.88
C TYR A 227 14.63 0.95 1.12
N ALA A 228 15.04 0.01 0.27
CA ALA A 228 14.47 -1.34 0.21
C ALA A 228 14.60 -2.20 1.49
N TYR A 229 15.56 -1.91 2.37
CA TYR A 229 15.76 -2.68 3.63
C TYR A 229 15.60 -1.82 4.89
N ASP A 230 14.67 -0.86 4.87
CA ASP A 230 14.32 -0.01 6.02
C ASP A 230 13.29 -0.65 6.97
N ASP A 231 13.30 -1.98 7.12
CA ASP A 231 12.22 -2.73 7.78
C ASP A 231 12.05 -2.37 9.26
N LYS A 232 13.18 -2.27 9.99
CA LYS A 232 13.19 -2.10 11.46
C LYS A 232 12.37 -0.91 11.97
N SER A 233 12.16 0.11 11.14
CA SER A 233 11.46 1.34 11.53
C SER A 233 10.25 1.67 10.65
N SER A 234 9.95 0.84 9.66
CA SER A 234 9.01 1.19 8.59
C SER A 234 7.97 0.12 8.28
N THR A 235 8.15 -1.11 8.73
CA THR A 235 7.10 -2.14 8.67
C THR A 235 6.14 -2.00 9.84
N PHE A 236 4.85 -1.82 9.55
CA PHE A 236 3.81 -1.80 10.56
C PHE A 236 2.97 -3.06 10.49
N THR A 237 2.49 -3.50 11.65
CA THR A 237 1.70 -4.73 11.75
C THR A 237 0.45 -4.50 12.57
N CYS A 238 -0.66 -5.11 12.16
CA CYS A 238 -1.89 -5.07 12.93
C CYS A 238 -2.63 -6.40 12.85
N LYS A 239 -3.30 -6.78 13.94
CA LYS A 239 -4.07 -8.02 14.06
C LYS A 239 -5.53 -7.70 14.35
N GLY A 240 -6.41 -8.63 13.98
CA GLY A 240 -7.85 -8.53 14.25
C GLY A 240 -8.60 -7.76 13.17
N SER A 241 -8.21 -7.96 11.91
CA SER A 241 -8.89 -7.44 10.71
C SER A 241 -9.27 -5.97 10.78
N PRO A 242 -8.33 -5.06 11.09
CA PRO A 242 -8.62 -3.63 11.09
C PRO A 242 -9.06 -3.14 9.71
N ASP A 243 -9.90 -2.11 9.69
CA ASP A 243 -10.06 -1.29 8.48
C ASP A 243 -8.85 -0.37 8.32
N TYR A 244 -8.64 0.18 7.13
CA TYR A 244 -7.53 1.10 6.87
C TYR A 244 -8.03 2.38 6.20
N THR A 245 -7.50 3.51 6.64
CA THR A 245 -7.70 4.81 5.98
C THR A 245 -6.41 5.24 5.31
N ILE A 246 -6.46 5.48 3.99
CA ILE A 246 -5.37 6.04 3.19
C ILE A 246 -5.74 7.49 2.90
N THR A 247 -4.94 8.44 3.39
CA THR A 247 -5.18 9.87 3.22
C THR A 247 -4.08 10.51 2.40
N PHE A 248 -4.45 11.12 1.27
CA PHE A 248 -3.58 12.00 0.50
C PHE A 248 -3.61 13.41 1.09
N CYS A 249 -2.45 14.06 1.20
CA CYS A 249 -2.26 15.36 1.85
C CYS A 249 -2.86 15.44 3.27
N PRO A 250 -2.44 14.57 4.21
CA PRO A 250 -2.90 14.61 5.60
C PRO A 250 -2.53 15.94 6.28
N SER A 251 -3.42 16.48 7.12
CA SER A 251 -3.20 17.75 7.82
C SER A 251 -2.08 17.67 8.87
N PRO A 252 -1.33 18.78 9.08
CA PRO A 252 -1.54 20.10 8.51
C PRO A 252 -0.63 20.34 7.29
N ALA A 253 -0.70 19.52 6.24
CA ALA A 253 -0.02 19.85 4.99
C ALA A 253 -0.69 21.06 4.32
N THR A 254 -0.10 22.25 4.49
CA THR A 254 -0.34 23.41 3.63
C THR A 254 0.24 23.11 2.25
N SER A 255 -0.48 22.35 1.44
CA SER A 255 -0.03 21.94 0.11
C SER A 255 -0.77 22.74 -0.96
N GLN A 256 -0.13 23.82 -1.44
CA GLN A 256 -0.56 24.44 -2.69
C GLN A 256 0.08 23.71 -3.86
N LYS A 257 -0.75 23.18 -4.76
CA LYS A 257 -0.43 23.20 -6.19
C LYS A 257 -1.69 23.14 -7.04
N ALA A 258 -1.95 24.24 -7.72
CA ALA A 258 -3.10 24.44 -8.60
C ALA A 258 -2.61 24.71 -10.02
N SER A 259 -3.35 24.19 -10.99
CA SER A 259 -3.49 24.81 -12.31
C SER A 259 -4.94 24.74 -12.74
N SER A 260 -5.69 25.80 -12.46
CA SER A 260 -6.91 26.17 -13.18
C SER A 260 -6.84 27.67 -13.45
N SER A 261 -6.80 28.04 -14.72
CA SER A 261 -6.89 29.41 -15.20
C SER A 261 -8.21 30.05 -14.78
N ASP A 262 -8.18 31.11 -13.97
CA ASP A 262 -9.12 32.24 -14.02
C ASP A 262 -8.65 33.41 -13.11
N GLU A 263 -8.86 34.65 -13.58
CA GLU A 263 -8.40 35.93 -13.02
C GLU A 263 -9.06 36.34 -11.68
N GLY A 264 -8.28 36.96 -10.77
CA GLY A 264 -8.81 37.78 -9.66
C GLY A 264 -7.85 38.04 -8.46
N THR A 265 -7.44 39.29 -8.25
CA THR A 265 -6.49 39.82 -7.23
C THR A 265 -7.12 40.00 -5.80
N PRO A 266 -6.40 40.45 -4.73
CA PRO A 266 -6.08 39.64 -3.54
C PRO A 266 -6.72 40.16 -2.21
N SER A 267 -6.65 39.37 -1.13
CA SER A 267 -6.72 39.93 0.24
C SER A 267 -6.06 39.08 1.35
N THR A 268 -5.47 39.82 2.27
CA THR A 268 -4.57 39.55 3.40
C THR A 268 -5.20 38.86 4.62
N SER A 269 -4.49 37.93 5.29
CA SER A 269 -4.21 37.96 6.77
C SER A 269 -3.68 36.63 7.35
N THR A 270 -2.56 36.70 8.10
CA THR A 270 -2.06 35.73 9.11
C THR A 270 -2.71 36.02 10.48
N PRO A 271 -2.79 35.10 11.49
CA PRO A 271 -1.63 34.70 12.31
C PRO A 271 -1.57 33.23 12.81
N SER A 272 -0.35 32.67 12.78
CA SER A 272 0.40 32.01 13.87
C SER A 272 -0.30 31.19 14.97
N SER A 273 0.16 29.94 15.17
CA SER A 273 0.16 29.24 16.47
C SER A 273 1.19 28.11 16.49
N ASP A 274 2.21 28.27 17.33
CA ASP A 274 3.25 27.31 17.66
C ASP A 274 2.69 26.07 18.39
N VAL A 275 3.12 24.87 18.01
CA VAL A 275 3.05 23.69 18.89
C VAL A 275 4.40 23.00 18.94
N ILE A 276 4.96 23.02 20.14
CA ILE A 276 6.23 22.45 20.55
C ILE A 276 6.15 20.91 20.49
N MET A 277 6.92 20.27 19.61
CA MET A 277 7.19 18.83 19.68
C MET A 277 8.47 18.61 20.48
N ASN A 278 8.29 18.23 21.75
CA ASN A 278 9.35 17.81 22.65
C ASN A 278 10.11 16.61 22.05
N SER A 279 11.35 16.85 21.62
CA SER A 279 12.26 15.83 21.11
C SER A 279 13.10 15.28 22.26
N SER A 280 12.85 14.03 22.65
CA SER A 280 13.84 13.21 23.36
C SER A 280 13.44 11.75 23.31
N MET A 281 14.08 10.97 22.43
CA MET A 281 14.32 9.56 22.67
C MET A 281 15.73 9.25 22.17
N VAL A 282 16.62 9.01 23.12
CA VAL A 282 17.96 8.44 22.94
C VAL A 282 17.77 6.93 22.78
N TYR A 283 18.36 6.33 21.75
CA TYR A 283 18.40 4.87 21.61
C TYR A 283 19.82 4.36 21.90
N GLU A 284 19.97 3.70 23.04
CA GLU A 284 21.10 2.82 23.32
C GLU A 284 20.92 1.49 22.56
N GLY A 285 21.99 1.04 21.92
CA GLY A 285 22.01 -0.21 21.16
C GLY A 285 21.97 -1.44 22.07
N ALA A 286 21.30 -2.48 21.61
CA ALA A 286 21.48 -3.84 22.08
C ALA A 286 21.54 -4.80 20.89
N LEU A 287 22.52 -5.71 20.99
CA LEU A 287 23.02 -6.65 19.99
C LEU A 287 22.12 -7.88 19.80
N ASP A 288 22.30 -8.49 18.63
CA ASP A 288 22.20 -9.92 18.28
C ASP A 288 20.91 -10.71 18.57
N MET A 289 20.31 -11.24 17.50
CA MET A 289 20.21 -12.70 17.34
C MET A 289 20.01 -13.08 15.86
N SER A 290 20.95 -13.88 15.37
CA SER A 290 20.98 -14.54 14.06
C SER A 290 19.91 -15.62 13.88
N SER A 291 19.44 -15.81 12.64
CA SER A 291 18.98 -17.12 12.16
C SER A 291 19.52 -17.40 10.76
N SER A 292 20.28 -18.49 10.64
CA SER A 292 20.85 -19.02 9.39
C SER A 292 19.82 -19.83 8.59
N PRO A 293 20.03 -20.02 7.26
CA PRO A 293 19.06 -20.62 6.36
C PRO A 293 19.14 -22.16 6.34
N SER A 294 17.98 -22.81 6.36
CA SER A 294 17.85 -24.26 6.22
C SER A 294 18.03 -24.67 4.74
N LYS A 295 19.02 -25.53 4.48
CA LYS A 295 19.28 -26.14 3.17
C LYS A 295 18.28 -27.27 2.89
N CYS A 296 17.58 -27.19 1.76
CA CYS A 296 16.85 -28.32 1.19
C CYS A 296 17.85 -29.32 0.58
N ASN A 297 17.72 -30.60 0.91
CA ASN A 297 18.38 -31.69 0.20
C ASN A 297 17.35 -32.73 -0.22
N HIS A 298 17.48 -33.21 -1.45
CA HIS A 298 16.55 -34.09 -2.16
C HIS A 298 16.90 -35.59 -2.00
N SER A 299 15.86 -36.42 -2.21
CA SER A 299 15.84 -37.82 -2.69
C SER A 299 15.62 -38.95 -1.66
N PRO A 300 15.13 -40.16 -2.06
CA PRO A 300 13.82 -40.42 -2.68
C PRO A 300 13.11 -41.70 -2.14
N LEU A 301 11.84 -41.90 -2.57
CA LEU A 301 11.08 -43.17 -2.76
C LEU A 301 10.84 -44.13 -1.57
N ILE A 302 9.57 -44.50 -1.35
CA ILE A 302 9.02 -45.88 -1.52
C ILE A 302 7.47 -45.81 -1.61
N ALA A 303 6.94 -46.65 -2.49
CA ALA A 303 5.56 -46.78 -2.94
C ALA A 303 4.58 -47.39 -1.92
N GLY A 304 3.28 -47.09 -2.08
CA GLY A 304 2.21 -47.94 -1.55
C GLY A 304 0.81 -47.30 -1.56
N GLY A 305 -0.10 -47.87 -2.36
CA GLY A 305 -1.52 -47.96 -1.98
C GLY A 305 -2.52 -47.06 -2.73
N PHE A 306 -3.20 -47.66 -3.71
CA PHE A 306 -4.36 -47.12 -4.43
C PHE A 306 -5.66 -47.13 -3.60
N ALA A 307 -6.53 -46.16 -3.94
CA ALA A 307 -8.00 -46.26 -4.04
C ALA A 307 -8.87 -46.35 -2.77
N THR A 308 -9.56 -45.25 -2.44
CA THR A 308 -10.97 -45.25 -2.01
C THR A 308 -11.67 -43.94 -2.38
N PHE A 309 -12.23 -43.88 -3.59
CA PHE A 309 -13.40 -43.06 -3.90
C PHE A 309 -14.40 -44.00 -4.59
N ILE A 310 -15.70 -43.73 -4.40
CA ILE A 310 -16.87 -44.44 -4.98
C ILE A 310 -17.39 -45.58 -4.09
N ALA A 311 -18.12 -45.21 -3.03
CA ALA A 311 -19.07 -46.10 -2.37
C ALA A 311 -20.32 -45.32 -1.90
N ILE A 312 -20.92 -44.48 -2.77
CA ILE A 312 -22.23 -43.85 -2.48
C ILE A 312 -23.22 -43.91 -3.67
N TRP A 313 -22.86 -44.44 -4.86
CA TRP A 313 -23.80 -44.46 -6.01
C TRP A 313 -24.48 -45.81 -6.30
N ARG A 314 -24.19 -46.89 -5.57
CA ARG A 314 -24.74 -48.24 -5.87
C ARG A 314 -25.75 -48.73 -4.82
N LEU A 315 -26.64 -47.86 -4.35
CA LEU A 315 -27.73 -48.20 -3.42
C LEU A 315 -29.13 -47.74 -3.87
N SER A 316 -29.30 -47.35 -5.14
CA SER A 316 -30.58 -46.87 -5.69
C SER A 316 -31.25 -47.76 -6.74
N GLU A 317 -30.88 -49.05 -6.87
CA GLU A 317 -31.60 -50.01 -7.74
C GLU A 317 -32.14 -51.24 -6.98
N LEU A 318 -32.68 -51.02 -5.78
CA LEU A 318 -33.50 -52.04 -5.08
C LEU A 318 -34.96 -51.60 -4.86
N PHE A 319 -35.43 -50.63 -5.64
CA PHE A 319 -36.86 -50.36 -5.80
C PHE A 319 -37.12 -49.95 -7.26
N PHE A 320 -37.55 -50.95 -8.05
CA PHE A 320 -37.88 -50.97 -9.47
C PHE A 320 -36.73 -51.05 -10.48
#